data_AF-A0A8E2DMY9-F1
#
_entry.id   AF-A0A8E2DMY9-F1
#
_cell.length_a   1.000
_cell.length_b   1.000
_cell.length_c   1.000
_cell.angle_alpha   90.00
_cell.angle_beta   90.00
_cell.angle_gamma   90.00
#
_symmetry.space_group_name_H-M   'P 1'
#
loop_
_entity.id
_entity.type
_entity.pdbx_description
1 polymer ?
#
loop_
_entity_poly.entity_id
_entity_poly.type
_entity_poly.pdbx_seq_one_letter_code
_entity_poly.pdbx_strand_id
1 'polypeptide(L)'
;MLAFIRAALVVAAAGIYSVVRAQTGCERFYIVQVGDTCNAISAAQNVSTFQLALINPEIDPLCDNLFADEQICLGIAGEDCETVHVVQAGDSCANIAEAAGIQLSTLLANNPNVNPICTNIGVGEVLCTANVTIPYQNVTVV
;
A
#
# COMPACT_ATOMS: atom_id res chain seq x y z
N MET A 1 -60.22 27.02 12.50
CA MET A 1 -59.77 25.64 12.23
C MET A 1 -58.56 25.73 11.30
N LEU A 2 -57.35 25.69 11.88
CA LEU A 2 -56.04 25.65 11.21
C LEU A 2 -55.89 24.26 10.52
N ALA A 3 -55.07 23.98 9.51
CA ALA A 3 -53.94 24.63 8.84
C ALA A 3 -53.83 24.07 7.40
N PHE A 4 -53.31 24.85 6.46
CA PHE A 4 -52.87 24.35 5.14
C PHE A 4 -51.49 23.69 5.29
N ILE A 5 -51.45 22.36 5.23
CA ILE A 5 -50.18 21.62 5.17
C ILE A 5 -49.59 21.81 3.77
N ARG A 6 -48.55 22.64 3.67
CA ARG A 6 -47.69 22.66 2.47
C ARG A 6 -46.85 21.38 2.50
N ALA A 7 -47.16 20.45 1.61
CA ALA A 7 -46.28 19.32 1.34
C ALA A 7 -44.99 19.87 0.72
N ALA A 8 -43.89 19.84 1.48
CA ALA A 8 -42.56 20.05 0.94
C ALA A 8 -42.17 18.80 0.15
N LEU A 9 -42.01 18.93 -1.17
CA LEU A 9 -41.42 17.90 -2.00
C LEU A 9 -39.94 17.82 -1.63
N VAL A 10 -39.55 16.84 -0.81
CA VAL A 10 -38.13 16.53 -0.60
C VAL A 10 -37.65 15.90 -1.89
N VAL A 11 -36.94 16.66 -2.71
CA VAL A 11 -36.12 16.10 -3.79
C VAL A 11 -34.98 15.39 -3.08
N ALA A 12 -35.10 14.08 -2.89
CA ALA A 12 -33.95 13.25 -2.54
C ALA A 12 -33.02 13.29 -3.76
N ALA A 13 -32.05 14.20 -3.74
CA ALA A 13 -30.90 14.06 -4.60
C ALA A 13 -30.28 12.72 -4.21
N ALA A 14 -30.42 11.72 -5.09
CA ALA A 14 -29.62 10.51 -5.04
C ALA A 14 -28.18 10.92 -5.35
N GLY A 15 -27.55 11.59 -4.39
CA GLY A 15 -26.12 11.78 -4.39
C GLY A 15 -25.52 10.40 -4.46
N ILE A 16 -24.69 10.16 -5.47
CA ILE A 16 -23.72 9.09 -5.48
C ILE A 16 -22.83 9.30 -4.26
N TYR A 17 -23.24 8.73 -3.12
CA TYR A 17 -22.38 8.60 -1.98
C TYR A 17 -21.23 7.72 -2.44
N SER A 18 -20.09 8.36 -2.74
CA SER A 18 -18.84 7.62 -2.90
C SER A 18 -18.67 6.88 -1.58
N VAL A 19 -18.80 5.55 -1.62
CA VAL A 19 -18.38 4.69 -0.52
C VAL A 19 -16.86 4.72 -0.49
N VAL A 20 -16.31 5.85 -0.04
CA VAL A 20 -14.90 5.90 0.35
C VAL A 20 -14.81 4.92 1.51
N ARG A 21 -14.31 3.72 1.24
CA ARG A 21 -13.99 2.77 2.29
C ARG A 21 -12.88 3.43 3.08
N ALA A 22 -13.23 3.99 4.24
CA ALA A 22 -12.23 4.40 5.20
C ALA A 22 -11.47 3.13 5.59
N GLN A 23 -10.28 2.95 5.02
CA GLN A 23 -9.33 1.94 5.47
C GLN A 23 -9.00 2.31 6.92
N THR A 24 -9.66 1.66 7.87
CA THR A 24 -9.52 1.99 9.29
C THR A 24 -8.07 1.79 9.71
N GLY A 25 -7.46 2.83 10.27
CA GLY A 25 -6.07 2.81 10.70
C GLY A 25 -5.06 3.28 9.64
N CYS A 26 -5.49 3.64 8.43
CA CYS A 26 -4.57 4.28 7.48
C CYS A 26 -4.17 5.68 7.96
N GLU A 27 -2.86 5.94 8.07
CA GLU A 27 -2.31 7.22 8.56
C GLU A 27 -1.63 8.02 7.47
N ARG A 28 -1.17 7.37 6.40
CA ARG A 28 -0.57 8.02 5.23
C ARG A 28 -1.35 7.66 3.97
N PHE A 29 -1.67 8.68 3.17
CA PHE A 29 -2.44 8.53 1.95
C PHE A 29 -1.68 9.12 0.76
N TYR A 30 -1.98 8.58 -0.41
CA TYR A 30 -1.49 9.09 -1.68
C TYR A 30 -2.64 9.21 -2.68
N ILE A 31 -2.61 10.27 -3.49
CA ILE A 31 -3.54 10.45 -4.60
C ILE A 31 -2.79 10.06 -5.87
N VAL A 32 -3.25 9.00 -6.52
CA VAL A 32 -2.68 8.46 -7.74
C VAL A 32 -2.67 9.53 -8.84
N GLN A 33 -1.54 9.67 -9.50
CA GLN A 33 -1.31 10.55 -10.64
C GLN A 33 -1.31 9.76 -11.95
N VAL A 34 -1.52 10.49 -13.05
CA VAL A 34 -1.46 9.89 -14.39
C VAL A 34 -0.05 9.34 -14.65
N GLY A 35 0.04 8.06 -14.98
CA GLY A 35 1.30 7.39 -15.31
C GLY A 35 2.02 6.78 -14.12
N ASP A 36 1.43 6.83 -12.92
CA ASP A 36 1.98 6.14 -11.76
C ASP A 36 1.99 4.62 -11.94
N THR A 37 2.91 3.99 -11.22
CA THR A 37 2.99 2.54 -11.03
C THR A 37 3.23 2.28 -9.55
N CYS A 38 2.88 1.10 -9.04
CA CYS A 38 3.15 0.75 -7.64
C CYS A 38 4.61 0.98 -7.26
N ASN A 39 5.56 0.51 -8.08
CA ASN A 39 6.98 0.67 -7.80
C ASN A 39 7.42 2.15 -7.76
N ALA A 40 6.92 2.99 -8.68
CA ALA A 40 7.26 4.42 -8.69
C ALA A 40 6.67 5.15 -7.48
N ILE A 41 5.42 4.87 -7.12
CA ILE A 41 4.79 5.39 -5.90
C ILE A 41 5.59 4.93 -4.69
N SER A 42 5.84 3.63 -4.57
CA SER A 42 6.59 3.04 -3.47
C SER A 42 7.96 3.69 -3.25
N ALA A 43 8.70 3.90 -4.34
CA ALA A 43 10.02 4.52 -4.29
C ALA A 43 9.93 6.01 -3.89
N ALA A 44 8.92 6.73 -4.39
CA ALA A 44 8.75 8.15 -4.10
C ALA A 44 8.17 8.41 -2.69
N GLN A 45 7.40 7.48 -2.15
CA GLN A 45 6.62 7.65 -0.91
C GLN A 45 7.14 6.85 0.28
N ASN A 46 8.31 6.20 0.14
CA ASN A 46 8.94 5.35 1.15
C ASN A 46 7.96 4.31 1.71
N VAL A 47 7.43 3.46 0.84
CA VAL A 47 6.57 2.33 1.22
C VAL A 47 7.00 1.10 0.43
N SER A 48 7.06 -0.07 1.05
CA SER A 48 7.38 -1.30 0.32
C SER A 48 6.29 -1.65 -0.69
N THR A 49 6.67 -2.19 -1.85
CA THR A 49 5.70 -2.61 -2.88
C THR A 49 4.75 -3.68 -2.30
N PHE A 50 5.27 -4.57 -1.45
CA PHE A 50 4.46 -5.55 -0.72
C PHE A 50 3.40 -4.90 0.17
N GLN A 51 3.79 -3.95 1.02
CA GLN A 51 2.86 -3.29 1.94
C GLN A 51 1.80 -2.52 1.18
N LEU A 52 2.18 -1.79 0.13
CA LEU A 52 1.25 -1.04 -0.72
C LEU A 52 0.17 -1.96 -1.30
N ALA A 53 0.56 -3.10 -1.87
CA ALA A 53 -0.38 -4.08 -2.40
C ALA A 53 -1.24 -4.74 -1.30
N LEU A 54 -0.64 -5.08 -0.16
CA LEU A 54 -1.34 -5.75 0.96
C LEU A 54 -2.47 -4.89 1.52
N ILE A 55 -2.24 -3.60 1.73
CA ILE A 55 -3.21 -2.70 2.38
C ILE A 55 -4.19 -2.05 1.40
N ASN A 56 -4.05 -2.29 0.09
CA ASN A 56 -4.98 -1.85 -0.94
C ASN A 56 -5.41 -3.06 -1.79
N PRO A 57 -6.26 -3.95 -1.26
CA PRO A 57 -6.56 -5.25 -1.89
C PRO A 57 -7.32 -5.17 -3.22
N GLU A 58 -7.78 -3.99 -3.62
CA GLU A 58 -8.38 -3.74 -4.93
C GLU A 58 -7.29 -3.56 -6.02
N ILE A 59 -6.04 -3.26 -5.65
CA ILE A 59 -4.90 -3.25 -6.58
C ILE A 59 -4.58 -4.69 -6.97
N ASP A 60 -4.54 -4.97 -8.26
CA ASP A 60 -4.23 -6.31 -8.74
C ASP A 60 -2.71 -6.62 -8.70
N PRO A 61 -2.31 -7.89 -8.88
CA PRO A 61 -0.89 -8.27 -8.81
C PRO A 61 0.00 -7.62 -9.88
N LEU A 62 -0.55 -7.14 -11.00
CA LEU A 62 0.21 -6.45 -12.04
C LEU A 62 0.32 -4.95 -11.76
N CYS A 63 -0.53 -4.42 -10.87
CA CYS A 63 -0.66 -3.00 -10.57
C CYS A 63 -0.87 -2.17 -11.85
N ASP A 64 -1.67 -2.69 -12.79
CA ASP A 64 -2.05 -1.99 -14.01
C ASP A 64 -3.48 -1.39 -13.93
N ASN A 65 -4.10 -1.50 -12.75
CA ASN A 65 -5.44 -0.99 -12.45
C ASN A 65 -5.46 0.24 -11.54
N LEU A 66 -4.39 1.04 -11.52
CA LEU A 66 -4.37 2.33 -10.83
C LEU A 66 -5.10 3.41 -11.65
N PHE A 67 -5.98 4.17 -11.00
CA PHE A 67 -6.71 5.27 -11.65
C PHE A 67 -6.28 6.62 -11.08
N ALA A 68 -6.03 7.61 -11.95
CA ALA A 68 -5.74 8.96 -11.49
C ALA A 68 -6.87 9.50 -10.60
N ASP A 69 -6.50 10.31 -9.60
CA ASP A 69 -7.36 10.84 -8.54
C ASP A 69 -7.89 9.80 -7.54
N GLU A 70 -7.54 8.52 -7.70
CA GLU A 70 -7.80 7.50 -6.68
C GLU A 70 -6.93 7.73 -5.44
N GLN A 71 -7.54 7.62 -4.26
CA GLN A 71 -6.83 7.69 -2.99
C GLN A 71 -6.48 6.28 -2.52
N ILE A 72 -5.19 6.01 -2.36
CA ILE A 72 -4.66 4.75 -1.82
C ILE A 72 -4.04 4.97 -0.44
N CYS A 73 -4.00 3.90 0.36
CA CYS A 73 -3.31 3.89 1.64
C CYS A 73 -1.82 3.57 1.45
N LEU A 74 -0.94 4.32 2.08
CA LEU A 74 0.50 4.05 2.09
C LEU A 74 0.95 3.33 3.37
N GLY A 75 0.25 3.52 4.49
CA GLY A 75 0.67 2.97 5.77
C GLY A 75 -0.44 2.93 6.80
N ILE A 76 -0.51 1.81 7.52
CA ILE A 76 -1.41 1.60 8.66
C ILE A 76 -0.63 1.87 9.95
N ALA A 77 -1.28 2.51 10.92
CA ALA A 77 -0.74 2.78 12.25
C ALA A 77 -0.12 1.53 12.88
N GLY A 78 1.18 1.56 13.20
CA GLY A 78 1.90 0.44 13.82
C GLY A 78 2.32 -0.68 12.86
N GLU A 79 2.01 -0.55 11.56
CA GLU A 79 2.37 -1.50 10.50
C GLU A 79 3.09 -0.82 9.31
N ASP A 80 3.41 0.48 9.40
CA ASP A 80 4.06 1.21 8.31
C ASP A 80 5.59 1.00 8.31
N CYS A 81 6.10 0.40 7.24
CA CYS A 81 7.53 0.33 6.99
C CYS A 81 8.03 1.53 6.17
N GLU A 82 8.61 2.51 6.87
CA GLU A 82 9.16 3.72 6.23
C GLU A 82 10.65 3.61 5.87
N THR A 83 11.35 2.58 6.38
CA THR A 83 12.76 2.31 6.02
C THR A 83 12.79 1.28 4.90
N VAL A 84 13.14 1.73 3.69
CA VAL A 84 13.03 0.91 2.48
C VAL A 84 14.31 0.93 1.65
N HIS A 85 14.44 -0.06 0.78
CA HIS A 85 15.46 -0.14 -0.27
C HIS A 85 14.79 -0.33 -1.63
N VAL A 86 15.17 0.49 -2.61
CA VAL A 86 14.72 0.33 -4.01
C VAL A 86 15.71 -0.58 -4.73
N VAL A 87 15.25 -1.74 -5.18
CA VAL A 87 16.07 -2.75 -5.84
C VAL A 87 16.75 -2.18 -7.08
N GLN A 88 18.07 -2.36 -7.15
CA GLN A 88 18.94 -1.95 -8.24
C GLN A 88 19.46 -3.16 -9.02
N ALA A 89 20.05 -2.91 -10.19
CA ALA A 89 20.70 -3.95 -10.96
C ALA A 89 21.90 -4.54 -10.19
N GLY A 90 21.91 -5.86 -10.01
CA GLY A 90 22.95 -6.58 -9.27
C GLY A 90 22.64 -6.79 -7.79
N ASP A 91 21.48 -6.33 -7.31
CA ASP A 91 21.04 -6.61 -5.95
C ASP A 91 20.67 -8.07 -5.73
N SER A 92 20.82 -8.49 -4.47
CA SER A 92 20.37 -9.74 -3.91
C SER A 92 19.78 -9.47 -2.53
N CYS A 93 18.98 -10.36 -1.97
CA CYS A 93 18.50 -10.15 -0.61
C CYS A 93 19.64 -10.14 0.42
N ALA A 94 20.75 -10.84 0.15
CA ALA A 94 21.90 -10.89 1.05
C ALA A 94 22.61 -9.54 1.16
N ASN A 95 22.96 -8.90 0.02
CA ASN A 95 23.64 -7.61 0.06
C ASN A 95 22.72 -6.46 0.47
N ILE A 96 21.41 -6.52 0.16
CA ILE A 96 20.41 -5.56 0.67
C ILE A 96 20.34 -5.65 2.21
N ALA A 97 20.21 -6.87 2.75
CA ALA A 97 20.15 -7.06 4.20
C ALA A 97 21.44 -6.60 4.90
N GLU A 98 22.61 -6.91 4.31
CA GLU A 98 23.91 -6.45 4.81
C GLU A 98 24.02 -4.93 4.81
N ALA A 99 23.66 -4.26 3.70
CA ALA A 99 23.70 -2.81 3.58
C ALA A 99 22.75 -2.12 4.57
N ALA A 100 21.59 -2.72 4.84
CA ALA A 100 20.63 -2.25 5.84
C ALA A 100 21.03 -2.60 7.29
N GLY A 101 22.05 -3.45 7.50
CA GLY A 101 22.47 -3.90 8.82
C GLY A 101 21.44 -4.82 9.52
N ILE A 102 20.67 -5.60 8.75
CA ILE A 102 19.62 -6.50 9.25
C ILE A 102 19.91 -7.96 8.88
N GLN A 103 19.24 -8.90 9.56
CA GLN A 103 19.31 -10.31 9.16
C GLN A 103 18.51 -10.55 7.88
N LEU A 104 18.98 -11.46 7.02
CA LEU A 104 18.21 -11.91 5.84
C LEU A 104 16.80 -12.39 6.23
N SER A 105 16.66 -13.07 7.38
CA SER A 105 15.35 -13.50 7.89
C SER A 105 14.43 -12.32 8.24
N THR A 106 14.98 -11.21 8.73
CA THR A 106 14.20 -9.99 9.00
C THR A 106 13.74 -9.36 7.69
N LEU A 107 14.63 -9.29 6.68
CA LEU A 107 14.26 -8.81 5.35
C LEU A 107 13.12 -9.66 4.76
N LEU A 108 13.23 -10.98 4.77
CA LEU A 108 12.21 -11.87 4.21
C LEU A 108 10.89 -11.82 5.01
N ALA A 109 10.95 -11.70 6.34
CA ALA A 109 9.75 -11.53 7.17
C ALA A 109 8.99 -10.25 6.84
N ASN A 110 9.72 -9.17 6.53
CA ASN A 110 9.15 -7.88 6.15
C ASN A 110 8.74 -7.80 4.68
N ASN A 111 9.10 -8.79 3.85
CA ASN A 111 8.74 -8.84 2.44
C ASN A 111 8.25 -10.25 2.05
N PRO A 112 7.08 -10.70 2.55
CA PRO A 112 6.54 -12.04 2.30
C PRO A 112 6.29 -12.41 0.83
N ASN A 113 6.25 -11.42 -0.08
CA ASN A 113 6.20 -11.68 -1.52
C ASN A 113 7.54 -12.20 -2.07
N VAL A 114 8.66 -11.97 -1.36
CA VAL A 114 10.00 -12.38 -1.79
C VAL A 114 10.25 -13.82 -1.36
N ASN A 115 10.63 -14.66 -2.32
CA ASN A 115 10.91 -16.06 -2.05
C ASN A 115 12.22 -16.24 -1.27
N PRO A 116 12.42 -17.37 -0.56
CA PRO A 116 13.59 -17.56 0.31
C PRO A 116 14.96 -17.54 -0.40
N ILE A 117 14.98 -17.74 -1.72
CA ILE A 117 16.21 -17.70 -2.53
C ILE A 117 16.38 -16.38 -3.30
N CYS A 118 15.49 -15.41 -3.07
CA CYS A 118 15.51 -14.07 -3.63
C CYS A 118 15.59 -14.00 -5.17
N THR A 119 14.94 -14.93 -5.87
CA THR A 119 14.98 -14.97 -7.35
C THR A 119 13.84 -14.21 -8.02
N ASN A 120 12.92 -13.63 -7.24
CA ASN A 120 11.72 -12.98 -7.75
C ASN A 120 11.63 -11.48 -7.43
N ILE A 121 12.77 -10.83 -7.14
CA ILE A 121 12.83 -9.37 -7.02
C ILE A 121 13.17 -8.72 -8.37
N GLY A 122 12.53 -7.60 -8.67
CA GLY A 122 12.76 -6.82 -9.90
C GLY A 122 13.39 -5.46 -9.64
N VAL A 123 14.16 -4.92 -10.61
CA VAL A 123 14.68 -3.54 -10.53
C VAL A 123 13.52 -2.55 -10.38
N GLY A 124 13.64 -1.65 -9.41
CA GLY A 124 12.60 -0.67 -9.05
C GLY A 124 11.58 -1.16 -8.03
N GLU A 125 11.52 -2.46 -7.74
CA GLU A 125 10.74 -2.97 -6.61
C GLU A 125 11.28 -2.41 -5.29
N VAL A 126 10.41 -2.17 -4.31
CA VAL A 126 10.78 -1.53 -3.05
C VAL A 126 10.58 -2.51 -1.90
N LEU A 127 11.68 -2.87 -1.23
CA LEU A 127 11.68 -3.80 -0.10
C LEU A 127 11.72 -3.02 1.22
N CYS A 128 10.96 -3.48 2.20
CA CYS A 128 11.05 -3.00 3.58
C CYS A 128 12.35 -3.50 4.23
N THR A 129 13.19 -2.58 4.70
CA THR A 129 14.50 -2.86 5.32
C THR A 129 14.56 -2.36 6.77
N ALA A 130 13.41 -2.19 7.42
CA ALA A 130 13.35 -1.87 8.84
C ALA A 130 14.14 -2.91 9.68
N ASN A 131 14.79 -2.44 10.74
CA ASN A 131 15.57 -3.27 11.66
C ASN A 131 14.70 -4.08 12.66
N VAL A 132 13.39 -3.93 12.57
CA VAL A 132 12.39 -4.68 13.31
C VAL A 132 11.45 -5.39 12.35
N THR A 133 10.85 -6.49 12.78
CA THR A 133 9.81 -7.15 12.01
C THR A 133 8.52 -6.34 12.08
N ILE A 134 7.94 -6.02 10.92
CA ILE A 134 6.68 -5.29 10.81
C ILE A 134 5.52 -6.29 10.96
N PRO A 135 4.58 -6.06 11.90
CA PRO A 135 3.52 -7.01 12.20
C PRO A 135 2.32 -6.82 11.25
N TYR A 136 2.54 -6.99 9.94
CA TYR A 136 1.49 -6.87 8.93
C TYR A 136 0.29 -7.77 9.26
N GLN A 137 -0.87 -7.16 9.48
CA GLN A 137 -2.11 -7.88 9.69
C GLN A 137 -2.66 -8.36 8.34
N ASN A 138 -3.45 -9.44 8.36
CA ASN A 138 -4.06 -10.06 7.16
C ASN A 138 -3.08 -10.69 6.15
N VAL A 139 -1.79 -10.86 6.49
CA VAL A 139 -0.91 -11.76 5.74
C VAL A 139 -1.42 -13.19 5.98
N THR A 140 -2.17 -13.72 5.02
CA THR A 140 -2.54 -15.13 5.05
C THR A 140 -1.25 -15.90 4.80
N VAL A 141 -0.69 -16.50 5.85
CA VAL A 141 0.46 -17.39 5.75
C VAL A 141 0.02 -18.58 4.90
N VAL A 142 0.36 -18.56 3.60
CA VAL A 142 0.22 -19.69 2.69
C VAL A 142 1.43 -20.60 2.78
#